data_AF-A0A966UIP1-F1
#
_entry.id   AF-A0A966UIP1-F1
#
_cell.length_a   1.000
_cell.length_b   1.000
_cell.length_c   1.000
_cell.angle_alpha   90.00
_cell.angle_beta   90.00
_cell.angle_gamma   90.00
#
_symmetry.space_group_name_H-M   'P 1'
#
loop_
_entity.id
_entity.type
_entity.pdbx_description
1 polymer ?
#
loop_
_entity_poly.entity_id
_entity_poly.type
_entity_poly.pdbx_seq_one_letter_code
_entity_poly.pdbx_strand_id
1 'polypeptide(L)'
;MSKTFVHAPGYVSGDRPKIVTSRFEYADSFTLERYLATDGYKGLRAALSRPANEIHEDVKSATVLGRGGAGFPAGTKWGLTPQQVWPRYLVVNGDESEPGTYKDRLLMERDPHQLIEGCLIACYAAGLSQCFLYIRGEMAVAQERVAAALNEAYAAGYVGKNILGSKFSVD
;
A
#
# COMPACT_ATOMS: atom_id res chain seq x y z
N MET A 1 20.30 22.47 -9.06
CA MET A 1 19.73 21.22 -9.61
C MET A 1 18.23 21.21 -9.34
N SER A 2 17.41 20.77 -10.28
CA SER A 2 15.95 20.72 -10.12
C SER A 2 15.59 19.93 -8.86
N LYS A 3 14.77 20.51 -7.97
CA LYS A 3 14.24 19.84 -6.76
C LYS A 3 13.03 18.95 -7.06
N THR A 4 12.68 18.79 -8.34
CA THR A 4 11.50 18.05 -8.81
C THR A 4 11.92 16.99 -9.82
N PHE A 5 11.16 15.90 -9.86
CA PHE A 5 11.32 14.85 -10.86
C PHE A 5 10.29 15.05 -11.97
N VAL A 6 10.72 14.96 -13.23
CA VAL A 6 9.84 15.18 -14.40
C VAL A 6 8.64 14.23 -14.38
N HIS A 7 8.85 13.01 -13.93
CA HIS A 7 7.82 11.98 -13.84
C HIS A 7 7.04 12.02 -12.51
N ALA A 8 7.34 12.91 -11.55
CA ALA A 8 6.55 13.06 -10.33
C ALA A 8 6.12 14.52 -10.16
N PRO A 9 5.21 15.02 -11.03
CA PRO A 9 4.81 16.42 -11.00
C PRO A 9 4.18 16.78 -9.65
N GLY A 10 4.55 17.93 -9.10
CA GLY A 10 4.10 18.37 -7.76
C GLY A 10 4.91 17.79 -6.60
N TYR A 11 5.75 16.78 -6.82
CA TYR A 11 6.71 16.35 -5.79
C TYR A 11 7.90 17.30 -5.72
N VAL A 12 8.18 17.78 -4.51
CA VAL A 12 9.39 18.55 -4.19
C VAL A 12 10.25 17.73 -3.24
N SER A 13 11.48 17.43 -3.67
CA SER A 13 12.49 16.78 -2.83
C SER A 13 13.02 17.76 -1.79
N GLY A 14 13.25 17.26 -0.58
CA GLY A 14 13.84 17.98 0.54
C GLY A 14 14.41 16.99 1.57
N ASP A 15 14.88 17.51 2.70
CA ASP A 15 15.65 16.72 3.70
C ASP A 15 14.78 15.86 4.63
N ARG A 16 13.55 15.56 4.21
CA ARG A 16 12.59 14.73 4.95
C ARG A 16 12.84 13.24 4.70
N PRO A 17 12.56 12.35 5.67
CA PRO A 17 12.63 10.91 5.45
C PRO A 17 11.79 10.48 4.24
N LYS A 18 12.44 9.81 3.29
CA LYS A 18 11.81 9.30 2.07
C LYS A 18 11.35 7.86 2.30
N ILE A 19 10.28 7.69 3.06
CA ILE A 19 9.66 6.36 3.25
C ILE A 19 8.76 6.09 2.03
N VAL A 20 7.62 6.77 1.97
CA VAL A 20 6.64 6.63 0.87
C VAL A 20 7.20 7.08 -0.47
N THR A 21 8.09 8.08 -0.46
CA THR A 21 8.61 8.74 -1.68
C THR A 21 10.01 8.25 -2.07
N SER A 22 10.50 7.16 -1.46
CA SER A 22 11.84 6.60 -1.71
C SER A 22 12.11 6.31 -3.18
N ARG A 23 11.10 5.82 -3.92
CA ARG A 23 11.24 5.44 -5.33
C ARG A 23 10.81 6.50 -6.34
N PHE A 24 10.38 7.69 -5.90
CA PHE A 24 9.84 8.71 -6.81
C PHE A 24 10.87 9.32 -7.77
N GLU A 25 12.16 9.03 -7.58
CA GLU A 25 13.24 9.45 -8.48
C GLU A 25 13.40 8.56 -9.73
N TYR A 26 12.84 7.35 -9.71
CA TYR A 26 12.93 6.40 -10.82
C TYR A 26 11.73 6.57 -11.75
N ALA A 27 11.99 6.74 -13.04
CA ALA A 27 10.93 6.92 -14.03
C ALA A 27 10.03 5.68 -14.17
N ASP A 28 10.56 4.50 -13.90
CA ASP A 28 9.94 3.17 -13.99
C ASP A 28 9.55 2.60 -12.61
N SER A 29 9.47 3.45 -11.57
CA SER A 29 9.12 3.07 -10.18
C SER A 29 7.81 2.31 -10.02
N PHE A 30 6.95 2.37 -11.03
CA PHE A 30 5.64 1.73 -11.03
C PHE A 30 5.63 0.27 -11.48
N THR A 31 6.78 -0.26 -11.88
CA THR A 31 6.93 -1.66 -12.33
C THR A 31 7.34 -2.58 -11.20
N LEU A 32 6.92 -3.85 -11.27
CA LEU A 32 7.38 -4.89 -10.34
C LEU A 32 8.91 -5.02 -10.34
N GLU A 33 9.56 -4.96 -11.51
CA GLU A 33 11.01 -5.09 -11.62
C GLU A 33 11.73 -4.03 -10.78
N ARG A 34 11.37 -2.75 -10.95
CA ARG A 34 11.96 -1.66 -10.16
C ARG A 34 11.65 -1.83 -8.68
N TYR A 35 10.44 -2.26 -8.34
CA TYR A 35 10.05 -2.48 -6.96
C TYR A 35 10.93 -3.54 -6.29
N LEU A 36 11.13 -4.69 -6.94
CA LEU A 36 12.00 -5.77 -6.45
C LEU A 36 13.48 -5.35 -6.38
N ALA A 37 13.98 -4.61 -7.38
CA ALA A 37 15.34 -4.09 -7.41
C ALA A 37 15.64 -3.10 -6.27
N THR A 38 14.61 -2.59 -5.61
CA THR A 38 14.70 -1.61 -4.51
C THR A 38 14.01 -2.13 -3.25
N ASP A 39 14.20 -3.42 -2.98
CA ASP A 39 13.81 -4.11 -1.75
C ASP A 39 12.29 -4.33 -1.54
N GLY A 40 11.51 -4.22 -2.60
CA GLY A 40 10.08 -4.51 -2.61
C GLY A 40 9.73 -5.92 -2.13
N TYR A 41 8.59 -6.05 -1.46
CA TYR A 41 8.07 -7.27 -0.84
C TYR A 41 8.94 -7.88 0.26
N LYS A 42 10.04 -7.23 0.67
CA LYS A 42 10.80 -7.65 1.87
C LYS A 42 9.96 -7.47 3.14
N GLY A 43 9.14 -6.42 3.22
CA GLY A 43 8.24 -6.18 4.35
C GLY A 43 7.18 -7.27 4.48
N LEU A 44 6.58 -7.68 3.35
CA LEU A 44 5.61 -8.77 3.29
C LEU A 44 6.25 -10.10 3.71
N ARG A 45 7.43 -10.42 3.19
CA ARG A 45 8.18 -11.63 3.60
C ARG A 45 8.45 -11.64 5.11
N ALA A 46 8.88 -10.50 5.67
CA ALA A 46 9.10 -10.35 7.10
C ALA A 46 7.79 -10.50 7.90
N ALA A 47 6.69 -9.89 7.43
CA ALA A 47 5.39 -9.99 8.07
C ALA A 47 4.89 -11.44 8.11
N LEU A 48 4.96 -12.18 6.99
CA LEU A 48 4.51 -13.57 6.91
C LEU A 48 5.38 -14.56 7.71
N SER A 49 6.59 -14.15 8.12
CA SER A 49 7.48 -14.96 8.96
C SER A 49 7.14 -14.91 10.45
N ARG A 50 6.20 -14.04 10.84
CA ARG A 50 5.79 -13.82 12.23
C ARG A 50 4.28 -13.99 12.38
N PRO A 51 3.78 -14.33 13.57
CA PRO A 51 2.34 -14.38 13.83
C PRO A 51 1.62 -13.05 13.51
N ALA A 52 0.45 -13.12 12.86
CA ALA A 52 -0.33 -11.95 12.46
C ALA A 52 -0.65 -10.97 13.61
N ASN A 53 -0.88 -11.48 14.82
CA ASN A 53 -1.14 -10.66 16.01
C ASN A 53 0.08 -9.83 16.42
N GLU A 54 1.30 -10.31 16.20
CA GLU A 54 2.50 -9.50 16.44
C GLU A 54 2.59 -8.34 15.45
N ILE A 55 2.25 -8.57 14.19
CA ILE A 55 2.24 -7.51 13.16
C ILE A 55 1.18 -6.46 13.50
N HIS A 56 0.01 -6.86 14.01
CA HIS A 56 -1.00 -5.92 14.48
C HIS A 56 -0.51 -5.08 15.67
N GLU A 57 0.12 -5.70 16.66
CA GLU A 57 0.68 -4.96 17.81
C GLU A 57 1.83 -4.03 17.40
N ASP A 58 2.66 -4.40 16.42
CA ASP A 58 3.67 -3.50 15.85
C ASP A 58 3.04 -2.23 15.28
N VAL A 59 1.97 -2.35 14.48
CA VAL A 59 1.26 -1.20 13.89
C VAL A 59 0.62 -0.31 14.96
N LYS A 60 0.08 -0.94 16.02
CA LYS A 60 -0.52 -0.23 17.15
C LYS A 60 0.53 0.51 17.97
N SER A 61 1.69 -0.10 18.21
CA SER A 61 2.80 0.52 18.94
C SER A 61 3.45 1.67 18.14
N ALA A 62 3.59 1.51 16.82
CA ALA A 62 4.12 2.53 15.92
C ALA A 62 3.26 3.80 15.80
N THR A 63 2.05 3.81 16.38
CA THR A 63 1.14 4.98 16.40
C THR A 63 0.91 5.55 14.99
N VAL A 64 0.73 4.67 14.00
CA VAL A 64 0.44 5.08 12.62
C VAL A 64 -0.93 5.77 12.60
N LEU A 65 -0.97 7.05 12.27
CA LEU A 65 -2.21 7.82 12.19
C LEU A 65 -2.83 7.73 10.79
N GLY A 66 -4.16 7.73 10.73
CA GLY A 66 -4.91 7.81 9.48
C GLY A 66 -4.55 9.07 8.68
N ARG A 67 -3.98 8.90 7.49
CA ARG A 67 -3.49 9.99 6.62
C ARG A 67 -4.55 10.61 5.71
N GLY A 68 -5.83 10.26 5.91
CA GLY A 68 -6.97 10.85 5.21
C GLY A 68 -7.48 12.16 5.82
N GLY A 69 -6.91 12.63 6.94
CA GLY A 69 -7.24 13.92 7.56
C GLY A 69 -7.55 13.81 9.04
N ALA A 70 -8.45 12.91 9.44
CA ALA A 70 -8.92 12.79 10.83
C ALA A 70 -7.88 12.26 11.84
N GLY A 71 -6.76 11.71 11.36
CA GLY A 71 -5.64 11.31 12.24
C GLY A 71 -5.93 10.15 13.20
N PHE A 72 -7.00 9.37 13.01
CA PHE A 72 -7.32 8.26 13.90
C PHE A 72 -6.24 7.16 13.90
N PRO A 73 -5.79 6.63 15.05
CA PRO A 73 -4.75 5.60 15.12
C PRO A 73 -5.16 4.30 14.40
N ALA A 74 -4.37 3.87 13.42
CA ALA A 74 -4.68 2.74 12.54
C ALA A 74 -4.74 1.41 13.30
N GLY A 75 -3.73 1.09 14.13
CA GLY A 75 -3.72 -0.16 14.90
C GLY A 75 -4.89 -0.28 15.87
N THR A 76 -5.33 0.84 16.47
CA THR A 76 -6.56 0.89 17.27
C THR A 76 -7.78 0.60 16.42
N LYS A 77 -7.92 1.23 15.24
CA LYS A 77 -9.04 1.00 14.33
C LYS A 77 -9.17 -0.47 13.95
N TRP A 78 -8.05 -1.14 13.64
CA TRP A 78 -8.06 -2.55 13.27
C TRP A 78 -8.65 -3.42 14.37
N GLY A 79 -8.30 -3.14 15.64
CA GLY A 79 -8.81 -3.87 16.81
C GLY A 79 -10.28 -3.63 17.14
N LEU A 80 -10.91 -2.57 16.62
CA LEU A 80 -12.34 -2.33 16.77
C LEU A 80 -13.20 -3.22 15.86
N THR A 81 -12.59 -3.88 14.87
CA THR A 81 -13.33 -4.78 13.98
C THR A 81 -13.71 -6.05 14.74
N PRO A 82 -14.99 -6.46 14.75
CA PRO A 82 -15.41 -7.69 15.43
C PRO A 82 -14.62 -8.90 14.95
N GLN A 83 -14.03 -9.64 15.89
CA GLN A 83 -13.32 -10.88 15.60
C GLN A 83 -14.32 -12.02 15.39
N GLN A 84 -13.97 -12.97 14.52
CA GLN A 84 -14.79 -14.17 14.23
C GLN A 84 -16.18 -13.90 13.64
N VAL A 85 -16.44 -12.66 13.17
CA VAL A 85 -17.64 -12.31 12.40
C VAL A 85 -17.22 -12.10 10.96
N TRP A 86 -17.84 -12.82 10.02
CA TRP A 86 -17.47 -12.81 8.61
C TRP A 86 -18.68 -12.46 7.74
N PRO A 87 -18.49 -11.81 6.58
CA PRO A 87 -17.20 -11.44 5.96
C PRO A 87 -16.60 -10.14 6.53
N ARG A 88 -15.28 -9.97 6.35
CA ARG A 88 -14.52 -8.75 6.72
C ARG A 88 -13.64 -8.34 5.56
N TYR A 89 -13.55 -7.03 5.32
CA TYR A 89 -12.89 -6.46 4.16
C TYR A 89 -11.91 -5.37 4.56
N LEU A 90 -10.81 -5.27 3.82
CA LEU A 90 -10.03 -4.04 3.76
C LEU A 90 -10.62 -3.15 2.67
N VAL A 91 -10.87 -1.89 2.97
CA VAL A 91 -11.27 -0.89 1.95
C VAL A 91 -10.25 0.23 1.97
N VAL A 92 -9.55 0.39 0.87
CA VAL A 92 -8.55 1.43 0.64
C VAL A 92 -9.23 2.56 -0.12
N ASN A 93 -9.23 3.75 0.48
CA ASN A 93 -9.81 4.94 -0.10
C ASN A 93 -8.73 5.71 -0.88
N GLY A 94 -8.81 5.65 -2.21
CA GLY A 94 -8.05 6.45 -3.17
C GLY A 94 -8.92 7.49 -3.90
N ASP A 95 -9.97 7.99 -3.24
CA ASP A 95 -10.86 9.01 -3.83
C ASP A 95 -10.17 10.37 -3.97
N GLU A 96 -9.35 10.79 -2.98
CA GLU A 96 -8.58 12.05 -2.99
C GLU A 96 -9.26 13.22 -3.76
N SER A 97 -10.46 13.61 -3.30
CA SER A 97 -11.26 14.66 -3.96
C SER A 97 -11.18 16.04 -3.32
N GLU A 98 -10.43 16.19 -2.24
CA GLU A 98 -10.28 17.46 -1.53
C GLU A 98 -9.45 18.48 -2.34
N PRO A 99 -9.91 19.73 -2.53
CA PRO A 99 -9.15 20.76 -3.23
C PRO A 99 -7.71 20.92 -2.70
N GLY A 100 -6.74 20.92 -3.62
CA GLY A 100 -5.32 21.05 -3.28
C GLY A 100 -4.64 19.76 -2.81
N THR A 101 -5.35 18.63 -2.75
CA THR A 101 -4.79 17.34 -2.34
C THR A 101 -4.45 16.48 -3.56
N TYR A 102 -3.21 15.98 -3.62
CA TYR A 102 -2.67 15.18 -4.74
C TYR A 102 -1.59 14.16 -4.29
N LYS A 103 -1.54 13.86 -2.99
CA LYS A 103 -0.50 13.05 -2.35
C LYS A 103 -0.66 11.56 -2.64
N ASP A 104 -1.88 11.05 -2.65
CA ASP A 104 -2.23 9.63 -2.80
C ASP A 104 -2.17 9.25 -4.28
N ARG A 105 -2.63 10.14 -5.17
CA ARG A 105 -2.46 10.02 -6.62
C ARG A 105 -1.01 9.73 -6.98
N LEU A 106 -0.06 10.47 -6.40
CA LEU A 106 1.36 10.27 -6.69
C LEU A 106 1.85 8.89 -6.25
N LEU A 107 1.38 8.36 -5.11
CA LEU A 107 1.72 7.00 -4.68
C LEU A 107 1.15 5.97 -5.66
N MET A 108 -0.13 6.07 -6.02
CA MET A 108 -0.78 5.13 -6.93
C MET A 108 -0.17 5.16 -8.34
N GLU A 109 0.18 6.35 -8.83
CA GLU A 109 0.83 6.45 -10.14
C GLU A 109 2.28 6.02 -10.10
N ARG A 110 3.04 6.35 -9.06
CA ARG A 110 4.50 6.19 -9.08
C ARG A 110 4.97 4.91 -8.41
N ASP A 111 4.29 4.42 -7.39
CA ASP A 111 4.74 3.26 -6.64
C ASP A 111 3.55 2.39 -6.16
N PRO A 112 2.70 1.91 -7.09
CA PRO A 112 1.55 1.09 -6.79
C PRO A 112 1.90 -0.21 -6.05
N HIS A 113 3.06 -0.81 -6.30
CA HIS A 113 3.48 -2.01 -5.54
C HIS A 113 3.70 -1.71 -4.05
N GLN A 114 4.14 -0.51 -3.67
CA GLN A 114 4.19 -0.12 -2.26
C GLN A 114 2.80 -0.06 -1.63
N LEU A 115 1.81 0.43 -2.35
CA LEU A 115 0.42 0.41 -1.89
C LEU A 115 -0.07 -1.03 -1.73
N ILE A 116 0.15 -1.88 -2.74
CA ILE A 116 -0.27 -3.29 -2.73
C ILE A 116 0.39 -4.05 -1.57
N GLU A 117 1.71 -3.92 -1.38
CA GLU A 117 2.42 -4.55 -0.25
C GLU A 117 1.84 -4.10 1.10
N GLY A 118 1.56 -2.81 1.26
CA GLY A 118 0.90 -2.30 2.47
C GLY A 118 -0.49 -2.91 2.71
N CYS A 119 -1.28 -3.10 1.65
CA CYS A 119 -2.59 -3.74 1.73
C CYS A 119 -2.48 -5.21 2.16
N LEU A 120 -1.53 -5.94 1.59
CA LEU A 120 -1.29 -7.34 1.93
C LEU A 120 -0.88 -7.51 3.39
N ILE A 121 0.03 -6.66 3.89
CA ILE A 121 0.47 -6.67 5.29
C ILE A 121 -0.70 -6.32 6.22
N ALA A 122 -1.51 -5.32 5.86
CA ALA A 122 -2.70 -4.94 6.64
C ALA A 122 -3.75 -6.07 6.68
N CYS A 123 -4.03 -6.71 5.54
CA CYS A 123 -4.90 -7.87 5.48
C CYS A 123 -4.37 -9.02 6.32
N TYR A 124 -3.06 -9.29 6.27
CA TYR A 124 -2.44 -10.35 7.08
C TYR A 124 -2.62 -10.08 8.57
N ALA A 125 -2.24 -8.89 9.03
CA ALA A 125 -2.33 -8.50 10.43
C ALA A 125 -3.79 -8.49 10.95
N ALA A 126 -4.74 -8.08 10.12
CA ALA A 126 -6.16 -8.02 10.50
C ALA A 126 -6.94 -9.32 10.26
N GLY A 127 -6.32 -10.34 9.65
CA GLY A 127 -6.96 -11.62 9.31
C GLY A 127 -8.01 -11.50 8.21
N LEU A 128 -7.73 -10.73 7.16
CA LEU A 128 -8.65 -10.45 6.05
C LEU A 128 -8.22 -11.20 4.78
N SER A 129 -9.19 -11.60 3.97
CA SER A 129 -8.96 -12.33 2.71
C SER A 129 -9.41 -11.57 1.46
N GLN A 130 -9.98 -10.37 1.61
CA GLN A 130 -10.44 -9.54 0.49
C GLN A 130 -10.14 -8.06 0.76
N CYS A 131 -9.61 -7.39 -0.28
CA CYS A 131 -9.24 -5.99 -0.26
C CYS A 131 -9.84 -5.25 -1.47
N PHE A 132 -10.57 -4.17 -1.20
CA PHE A 132 -11.08 -3.28 -2.24
C PHE A 132 -10.29 -1.99 -2.24
N LEU A 133 -9.82 -1.57 -3.42
CA LEU A 133 -9.24 -0.25 -3.63
C LEU A 133 -10.17 0.57 -4.52
N TYR A 134 -10.74 1.62 -3.94
CA TYR A 134 -11.55 2.58 -4.68
C TYR A 134 -10.66 3.72 -5.17
N ILE A 135 -10.61 3.96 -6.48
CA ILE A 135 -9.88 5.09 -7.09
C ILE A 135 -10.89 5.94 -7.84
N ARG A 136 -10.87 7.26 -7.63
CA ARG A 136 -11.79 8.16 -8.33
C ARG A 136 -11.63 8.08 -9.85
N GLY A 137 -12.70 8.39 -10.59
CA GLY A 137 -12.75 8.28 -12.05
C GLY A 137 -11.73 9.17 -12.80
N GLU A 138 -11.35 10.29 -12.21
CA GLU A 138 -10.50 11.32 -12.82
C GLU A 138 -9.00 10.99 -12.73
N MET A 139 -8.63 9.89 -12.06
CA MET A 139 -7.26 9.42 -11.92
C MET A 139 -6.98 8.22 -12.85
N ALA A 140 -7.24 8.37 -14.14
CA ALA A 140 -7.07 7.29 -15.13
C ALA A 140 -5.68 6.64 -15.09
N VAL A 141 -4.61 7.43 -15.01
CA VAL A 141 -3.22 6.89 -14.94
C VAL A 141 -3.00 6.07 -13.66
N ALA A 142 -3.58 6.49 -12.54
CA ALA A 142 -3.48 5.73 -11.29
C ALA A 142 -4.22 4.40 -11.42
N GLN A 143 -5.44 4.40 -11.98
CA GLN A 143 -6.21 3.18 -12.22
C GLN A 143 -5.44 2.20 -13.13
N GLU A 144 -4.92 2.67 -14.25
CA GLU A 144 -4.15 1.85 -15.21
C GLU A 144 -2.91 1.24 -14.56
N ARG A 145 -2.11 2.05 -13.84
CA ARG A 145 -0.86 1.58 -13.23
C ARG A 145 -1.10 0.65 -12.05
N VAL A 146 -2.10 0.93 -11.22
CA VAL A 146 -2.48 0.02 -10.13
C VAL A 146 -3.01 -1.30 -10.68
N ALA A 147 -3.84 -1.28 -11.73
CA ALA A 147 -4.33 -2.50 -12.36
C ALA A 147 -3.18 -3.33 -12.98
N ALA A 148 -2.24 -2.68 -13.67
CA ALA A 148 -1.05 -3.34 -14.20
C ALA A 148 -0.18 -3.95 -13.08
N ALA A 149 0.11 -3.19 -12.03
CA ALA A 149 0.88 -3.66 -10.87
C ALA A 149 0.18 -4.82 -10.12
N LEU A 150 -1.16 -4.81 -10.03
CA LEU A 150 -1.92 -5.94 -9.50
C LEU A 150 -1.74 -7.18 -10.37
N ASN A 151 -1.87 -7.06 -11.70
CA ASN A 151 -1.63 -8.18 -12.62
C ASN A 151 -0.20 -8.74 -12.48
N GLU A 152 0.81 -7.87 -12.38
CA GLU A 152 2.19 -8.27 -12.12
C GLU A 152 2.33 -9.01 -10.78
N ALA A 153 1.69 -8.50 -9.72
CA ALA A 153 1.73 -9.10 -8.38
C ALA A 153 1.01 -10.46 -8.32
N TYR A 154 -0.12 -10.62 -9.03
CA TYR A 154 -0.79 -11.91 -9.22
C TYR A 154 0.11 -12.90 -9.95
N ALA A 155 0.69 -12.50 -11.09
CA ALA A 155 1.57 -13.36 -11.89
C ALA A 155 2.82 -13.80 -11.12
N ALA A 156 3.34 -12.95 -10.24
CA ALA A 156 4.52 -13.24 -9.41
C ALA A 156 4.20 -13.95 -8.08
N GLY A 157 2.93 -14.25 -7.78
CA GLY A 157 2.51 -14.96 -6.56
C GLY A 157 2.56 -14.12 -5.27
N TYR A 158 2.52 -12.79 -5.40
CA TYR A 158 2.40 -11.86 -4.27
C TYR A 158 0.93 -11.58 -3.87
N VAL A 159 -0.02 -11.78 -4.78
CA VAL A 159 -1.48 -11.66 -4.53
C VAL A 159 -2.17 -12.96 -4.95
N GLY A 160 -3.32 -13.26 -4.36
CA GLY A 160 -4.11 -14.45 -4.67
C GLY A 160 -3.99 -15.53 -3.60
N LYS A 161 -3.95 -16.80 -4.03
CA LYS A 161 -3.95 -17.95 -3.12
C LYS A 161 -2.54 -18.32 -2.68
N ASN A 162 -2.41 -18.69 -1.41
CA ASN A 162 -1.18 -19.21 -0.81
C ASN A 162 0.04 -18.32 -1.12
N ILE A 163 -0.10 -17.02 -0.85
CA ILE A 163 0.88 -15.98 -1.17
C ILE A 163 2.25 -16.40 -0.64
N LEU A 164 3.26 -16.41 -1.53
CA LEU A 164 4.63 -16.86 -1.24
C LEU A 164 4.73 -18.26 -0.62
N GLY A 165 3.81 -19.17 -0.98
CA GLY A 165 3.76 -20.54 -0.46
C GLY A 165 3.23 -20.65 0.97
N SER A 166 2.70 -19.56 1.54
CA SER A 166 2.09 -19.54 2.87
C SER A 166 0.65 -20.06 2.86
N LYS A 167 -0.01 -20.09 4.02
CA LYS A 167 -1.46 -20.34 4.14
C LYS A 167 -2.31 -19.07 3.96
N PHE A 168 -1.67 -17.91 3.81
CA PHE A 168 -2.34 -16.62 3.66
C PHE A 168 -2.77 -16.40 2.22
N SER A 169 -3.98 -15.91 2.02
CA SER A 169 -4.55 -15.60 0.71
C SER A 169 -5.34 -14.31 0.78
N VAL A 170 -5.18 -13.44 -0.21
CA VAL A 170 -5.93 -12.18 -0.35
C VAL A 170 -6.27 -12.00 -1.82
N ASP A 171 -7.52 -11.64 -2.07
CA ASP A 171 -8.02 -11.13 -3.35
C ASP A 171 -8.11 -9.60 -3.32
#